data_AF-A0A1H7CPH5-F1
#
_entry.id   AF-A0A1H7CPH5-F1
#
_cell.length_a   1.000
_cell.length_b   1.000
_cell.length_c   1.000
_cell.angle_alpha   90.00
_cell.angle_beta   90.00
_cell.angle_gamma   90.00
#
_symmetry.space_group_name_H-M   'P 1'
#
loop_
_entity.id
_entity.type
_entity.pdbx_description
1 polymer ?
#
loop_
_entity_poly.entity_id
_entity_poly.type
_entity_poly.pdbx_seq_one_letter_code
_entity_poly.pdbx_strand_id
1 'polypeptide(L)' 'MRGTDRRTGQLFSYINLEARVLADHPLRTIRVIADDALGALSQDFAALYSGMGPPSIAPEILLRAMLLQAF' A
#
# COMPACT_ATOMS: atom_id res chain seq x y z
N MET A 1 12.11 -13.63 2.29
CA MET A 1 11.12 -13.50 1.17
C MET A 1 10.41 -12.16 1.27
N ARG A 2 9.98 -11.54 0.15
CA ARG A 2 9.11 -10.35 0.20
C ARG A 2 7.66 -10.78 0.43
N GLY A 3 6.97 -10.12 1.36
CA GLY A 3 5.53 -10.31 1.56
C GLY A 3 4.69 -9.81 0.39
N THR A 4 3.43 -10.24 0.34
CA THR A 4 2.48 -9.77 -0.68
C THR A 4 1.86 -8.44 -0.24
N ASP A 5 1.71 -7.52 -1.19
CA ASP A 5 0.90 -6.32 -1.00
C ASP A 5 -0.59 -6.67 -1.01
N ARG A 6 -1.07 -7.29 0.06
CA ARG A 6 -2.48 -7.66 0.20
C ARG A 6 -3.29 -6.44 0.65
N ARG A 7 -4.19 -6.00 -0.21
CA ARG A 7 -5.25 -5.07 0.18
C ARG A 7 -6.33 -5.84 0.92
N THR A 8 -6.42 -5.62 2.22
CA THR A 8 -7.48 -6.23 3.01
C THR A 8 -8.78 -5.48 2.77
N GLY A 9 -9.66 -6.04 1.93
CA GLY A 9 -11.05 -5.61 1.87
C GLY A 9 -11.77 -6.01 3.16
N GLN A 10 -12.48 -5.05 3.76
CA GLN A 10 -13.35 -5.21 4.95
C GLN A 10 -12.90 -6.33 5.90
N LEU A 11 -11.80 -6.13 6.62
CA LEU A 11 -11.49 -6.99 7.75
C LEU A 11 -12.38 -6.54 8.92
N PHE A 12 -13.32 -7.41 9.30
CA PHE A 12 -14.12 -7.40 10.53
C PHE A 12 -14.24 -6.05 11.26
N SER A 13 -15.44 -5.46 11.19
CA SER A 13 -15.89 -4.35 12.05
C SER A 13 -15.33 -2.94 11.80
N TYR A 14 -14.63 -2.67 10.70
CA TYR A 14 -14.31 -1.30 10.30
C TYR A 14 -15.01 -0.90 8.99
N ILE A 15 -15.69 0.25 9.05
CA ILE A 15 -16.25 0.96 7.89
C ILE A 15 -15.13 1.12 6.85
N ASN A 16 -15.42 0.79 5.60
CA ASN A 16 -14.49 0.92 4.49
C ASN A 16 -13.85 2.33 4.49
N LEU A 17 -12.53 2.42 4.34
CA LEU A 17 -11.83 3.70 4.21
C LEU A 17 -12.42 4.55 3.08
N GLU A 18 -12.88 3.92 2.01
CA GLU A 18 -13.59 4.59 0.92
C GLU A 18 -14.92 5.20 1.34
N ALA A 19 -15.58 4.64 2.36
CA ALA A 19 -16.79 5.22 2.92
C ALA A 19 -16.50 6.33 3.95
N ARG A 20 -15.25 6.47 4.41
CA ARG A 20 -14.83 7.55 5.34
C ARG A 20 -14.22 8.75 4.64
N VAL A 21 -13.47 8.52 3.58
CA VAL A 21 -12.80 9.58 2.81
C VAL A 21 -13.71 9.98 1.66
N LEU A 22 -14.17 11.23 1.67
CA LEU A 22 -15.02 11.80 0.62
C LEU A 22 -14.39 11.61 -0.76
N ALA A 23 -15.24 11.46 -1.78
CA ALA A 23 -14.77 11.23 -3.15
C ALA A 23 -13.89 12.37 -3.69
N ASP A 24 -14.17 13.60 -3.26
CA ASP A 24 -13.43 14.80 -3.67
C ASP A 24 -12.24 15.12 -2.74
N HIS A 25 -11.87 14.20 -1.85
CA HIS A 25 -10.76 14.42 -0.93
C HIS A 25 -9.41 14.31 -1.66
N PRO A 26 -8.46 15.26 -1.49
CA PRO A 26 -7.16 15.24 -2.18
C PRO A 26 -6.35 13.95 -2.00
N LEU A 27 -6.48 13.30 -0.84
CA LEU A 27 -5.88 11.99 -0.57
C LEU A 27 -6.26 10.90 -1.59
N ARG A 28 -7.42 11.00 -2.25
CA ARG A 28 -7.80 10.05 -3.30
C ARG A 28 -6.91 10.18 -4.53
N THR A 29 -6.65 11.41 -4.97
CA THR A 29 -5.73 11.70 -6.07
C THR A 29 -4.31 11.25 -5.73
N ILE A 30 -3.84 11.60 -4.53
CA ILE A 30 -2.51 11.18 -4.05
C ILE A 30 -2.40 9.66 -4.03
N ARG A 31 -3.43 8.95 -3.56
CA ARG A 31 -3.44 7.49 -3.53
C ARG A 31 -3.31 6.87 -4.92
N VAL A 32 -4.03 7.39 -5.92
CA VAL A 32 -3.93 6.87 -7.31
C VAL A 32 -2.50 7.03 -7.83
N ILE A 33 -1.93 8.23 -7.68
CA ILE A 33 -0.56 8.51 -8.13
C ILE A 33 0.45 7.61 -7.42
N ALA A 34 0.31 7.45 -6.11
CA ALA A 34 1.19 6.60 -5.32
C ALA A 34 1.06 5.12 -5.68
N ASP A 35 -0.17 4.62 -5.88
CA ASP A 35 -0.41 3.23 -6.27
C ASP A 35 0.19 2.91 -7.64
N ASP A 36 0.08 3.82 -8.61
CA ASP A 36 0.67 3.66 -9.94
C ASP A 36 2.21 3.64 -9.87
N ALA A 37 2.81 4.59 -9.15
CA ALA A 37 4.26 4.67 -8.98
C ALA A 37 4.83 3.45 -8.25
N LEU A 38 4.17 3.01 -7.17
CA LEU A 38 4.57 1.83 -6.41
C LEU A 38 4.38 0.53 -7.22
N GLY A 39 3.33 0.47 -8.04
CA GLY A 39 3.10 -0.64 -8.96
C GLY A 39 4.24 -0.80 -9.96
N ALA A 40 4.70 0.31 -10.55
CA ALA A 40 5.83 0.31 -11.48
C ALA A 40 7.15 -0.18 -10.84
N LEU A 41 7.36 0.12 -9.55
CA LEU A 41 8.56 -0.26 -8.79
C LEU A 41 8.49 -1.68 -8.18
N SER A 42 7.34 -2.36 -8.28
CA SER A 42 7.14 -3.63 -7.56
C SER A 42 8.12 -4.73 -8.00
N GLN A 43 8.50 -4.81 -9.29
CA GLN A 43 9.51 -5.77 -9.74
C GLN A 43 10.89 -5.44 -9.17
N ASP A 44 11.28 -4.16 -9.19
CA ASP A 44 12.56 -3.72 -8.63
C ASP A 44 12.62 -4.04 -7.13
N PHE A 45 11.55 -3.76 -6.39
CA PHE A 45 11.45 -4.15 -5.00
C PHE A 45 11.58 -5.66 -4.83
N ALA A 46 10.90 -6.46 -5.64
CA ALA A 46 10.99 -7.92 -5.54
C ALA A 46 12.43 -8.43 -5.73
N ALA A 47 13.21 -7.84 -6.64
CA ALA A 47 14.60 -8.20 -6.90
C ALA A 47 15.54 -7.92 -5.71
N LEU A 48 15.20 -6.95 -4.85
CA LEU A 48 16.01 -6.57 -3.68
C LEU A 48 15.84 -7.50 -2.48
N TYR A 49 14.78 -8.32 -2.42
CA TYR A 49 14.53 -9.20 -1.28
C TYR A 49 15.07 -10.62 -1.50
N SER A 50 15.65 -11.19 -0.44
CA SER A 50 16.03 -12.61 -0.43
C SER A 50 14.81 -13.52 -0.66
N GLY A 51 14.97 -14.52 -1.53
CA GLY A 51 13.98 -15.59 -1.76
C GLY A 51 13.87 -16.60 -0.63
N MET A 52 14.70 -16.50 0.42
CA MET A 52 14.70 -17.40 1.57
C MET A 52 14.30 -16.68 2.87
N GLY A 53 13.94 -17.45 3.89
CA GLY A 53 13.52 -16.95 5.20
C GLY A 53 12.08 -16.42 5.23
N PRO A 54 11.61 -15.97 6.42
CA PRO A 54 10.24 -15.53 6.59
C PRO A 54 9.88 -14.34 5.66
N PRO A 55 8.61 -14.21 5.28
CA PRO A 55 8.15 -13.08 4.47
C PRO A 55 8.24 -11.78 5.27
N SER A 56 8.90 -10.77 4.70
CA SER A 56 8.93 -9.40 5.21
C SER A 56 7.64 -8.66 4.86
N ILE A 57 7.42 -7.49 5.47
CA ILE A 57 6.37 -6.55 5.00
C ILE A 57 6.76 -6.00 3.63
N ALA A 58 5.81 -5.90 2.71
CA ALA A 58 6.03 -5.30 1.40
C ALA A 58 6.28 -3.78 1.53
N PRO A 59 7.28 -3.20 0.85
CA PRO A 59 7.63 -1.79 1.00
C PRO A 59 6.46 -0.84 0.67
N GLU A 60 5.58 -1.21 -0.25
CA GLU A 60 4.40 -0.42 -0.65
C GLU A 60 3.42 -0.19 0.51
N ILE A 61 3.35 -1.12 1.46
CA ILE A 61 2.51 -0.97 2.66
C ILE A 61 3.04 0.17 3.53
N LEU A 62 4.36 0.17 3.79
CA LEU A 62 5.02 1.19 4.60
C LEU A 62 5.00 2.55 3.91
N LEU A 63 5.29 2.59 2.60
CA LEU A 63 5.34 3.84 1.84
C LEU A 63 3.96 4.52 1.78
N ARG A 64 2.87 3.76 1.59
CA ARG A 64 1.51 4.33 1.65
C ARG A 64 1.14 4.80 3.05
N ALA A 65 1.55 4.07 4.10
CA ALA A 65 1.31 4.52 5.47
C ALA A 65 2.03 5.85 5.76
N MET A 66 3.29 6.00 5.31
CA MET A 66 4.04 7.25 5.46
C MET A 66 3.40 8.41 4.71
N LEU A 67 2.86 8.18 3.50
CA LEU A 67 2.10 9.20 2.77
C LEU A 67 0.87 9.64 3.56
N LEU A 68 0.13 8.71 4.17
CA LEU A 68 -1.01 9.05 5.03
C LEU A 68 -0.62 9.76 6.34
N GLN A 69 0.62 9.61 6.82
CA GLN A 69 1.11 10.34 8.00
C GLN A 69 1.54 11.77 7.65
N ALA A 70 1.96 12.00 6.41
CA ALA A 70 2.45 13.30 5.95
C ALA A 70 1.33 14.30 5.61
N PHE A 71 0.09 13.82 5.46
CA PHE A 71 -1.09 14.60 5.05
C PHE A 71 -2.25 14.36 6.01
#